data_AF-A0AA35XIP3-F1
#
_entry.id   AF-A0AA35XIP3-F1
#
_cell.length_a   1.000
_cell.length_b   1.000
_cell.length_c   1.000
_cell.angle_alpha   90.00
_cell.angle_beta   90.00
_cell.angle_gamma   90.00
#
_symmetry.space_group_name_H-M   'P 1'
#
loop_
_entity.id
_entity.type
_entity.pdbx_description
1 polymer ?
#
loop_
_entity_poly.entity_id
_entity_poly.type
_entity_poly.pdbx_seq_one_letter_code
_entity_poly.pdbx_strand_id
1 'polypeptide(L)'
;MRGDIWRVFLGISETKTRTNFDYKGNVAELGERLNKCGLTESTCDANIRRISALLDGQYLPLSEEDIKWLRNARQIMLDIGRTFPTHRLYIGETKEKISLLRVLMMYAKFNTSVGYCQGMAYIAALLLMHMTNEEDVFWSILTIFDSEKYLARFYDRKLSRMQTCGGIFSLLLKDRQTKLAQHLDSLSIHPLMYITSWFMCLFTTLPCWDTVLTICDLIFLEGYQRLFCGALAILEVCSGMSYT
;
A
#
# COMPACT_ATOMS: atom_id res chain seq x y z
N MET A 1 17.15 -11.03 7.47
CA MET A 1 17.15 -11.87 6.25
C MET A 1 16.16 -11.37 5.20
N ARG A 2 14.82 -11.45 5.39
CA ARG A 2 13.87 -10.95 4.35
C ARG A 2 14.11 -9.49 3.98
N GLY A 3 14.24 -8.59 4.96
CA GLY A 3 14.53 -7.18 4.68
C GLY A 3 15.74 -6.99 3.78
N ASP A 4 16.86 -7.65 4.09
CA ASP A 4 18.08 -7.54 3.29
C ASP A 4 17.91 -8.05 1.86
N ILE A 5 17.23 -9.19 1.70
CA ILE A 5 16.94 -9.80 0.39
C ILE A 5 15.99 -8.93 -0.43
N TRP A 6 14.92 -8.42 0.18
CA TRP A 6 13.93 -7.58 -0.50
C TRP A 6 14.54 -6.27 -0.99
N ARG A 7 15.46 -5.65 -0.23
CA ARG A 7 16.20 -4.47 -0.70
C ARG A 7 16.97 -4.76 -2.00
N VAL A 8 17.57 -5.95 -2.11
CA VAL A 8 18.30 -6.38 -3.31
C VAL A 8 17.32 -6.62 -4.45
N PHE A 9 16.23 -7.36 -4.23
CA PHE A 9 15.24 -7.65 -5.26
C PHE A 9 14.56 -6.38 -5.81
N LEU A 10 14.32 -5.41 -4.93
CA LEU A 10 13.71 -4.12 -5.26
C LEU A 10 14.72 -3.10 -5.81
N GLY A 11 16.01 -3.41 -5.89
CA GLY A 11 17.02 -2.50 -6.47
C GLY A 11 16.99 -1.11 -5.85
N ILE A 12 16.88 -1.03 -4.52
CA ILE A 12 16.68 0.27 -3.85
C ILE A 12 17.91 1.18 -3.98
N SER A 13 19.11 0.58 -4.14
CA SER A 13 20.36 1.31 -4.35
C SER A 13 20.38 2.03 -5.70
N GLU A 14 19.93 1.36 -6.78
CA GLU A 14 19.79 2.01 -8.09
C GLU A 14 18.72 3.10 -8.06
N THR A 15 17.61 2.86 -7.34
CA THR A 15 16.53 3.83 -7.23
C THR A 15 17.00 5.09 -6.50
N LYS A 16 17.65 4.92 -5.34
CA LYS A 16 18.20 6.02 -4.55
C LYS A 16 19.23 6.85 -5.32
N THR A 17 20.10 6.22 -6.11
CA THR A 17 21.13 6.94 -6.90
C THR A 17 20.56 7.68 -8.10
N ARG A 18 19.41 7.25 -8.64
CA ARG A 18 18.72 7.89 -9.76
C ARG A 18 17.88 9.10 -9.36
N THR A 19 17.59 9.24 -8.08
CA THR A 19 16.70 10.28 -7.55
C THR A 19 17.45 11.21 -6.61
N ASN A 20 17.28 12.52 -6.75
CA ASN A 20 17.86 13.51 -5.84
C ASN A 20 16.96 13.82 -4.63
N PHE A 21 16.13 12.86 -4.18
CA PHE A 21 15.19 13.10 -3.09
C PHE A 21 15.89 12.92 -1.73
N ASP A 22 16.02 14.01 -0.98
CA ASP A 22 16.55 13.98 0.39
C ASP A 22 15.45 13.58 1.38
N TYR A 23 15.36 12.28 1.66
CA TYR A 23 14.37 11.75 2.60
C TYR A 23 14.47 12.41 3.99
N LYS A 24 15.68 12.56 4.54
CA LYS A 24 15.87 13.06 5.90
C LYS A 24 15.51 14.54 6.03
N GLY A 25 15.92 15.36 5.07
CA GLY A 25 15.55 16.78 5.02
C GLY A 25 14.04 16.96 4.90
N ASN A 26 13.38 16.18 4.04
CA ASN A 26 11.93 16.27 3.86
C ASN A 26 11.13 15.77 5.08
N VAL A 27 11.64 14.78 5.82
CA VAL A 27 11.03 14.36 7.10
C VAL A 27 11.15 15.45 8.17
N ALA A 28 12.27 16.17 8.23
CA ALA A 28 12.40 17.31 9.14
C ALA A 28 11.37 18.42 8.80
N GLU A 29 11.23 18.75 7.52
CA GLU A 29 10.23 19.72 7.04
C GLU A 29 8.78 19.27 7.33
N LEU A 30 8.50 17.96 7.26
CA LEU A 30 7.19 17.40 7.63
C LEU A 30 6.83 17.73 9.08
N GLY A 31 7.78 17.57 10.01
CA GLY A 31 7.58 17.89 11.42
C GLY A 31 7.20 19.37 11.63
N GLU A 32 7.90 20.28 10.94
CA GLU A 32 7.56 21.71 10.96
C GLU A 32 6.16 22.00 10.40
N ARG A 33 5.80 21.35 9.30
CA ARG A 33 4.49 21.54 8.65
C ARG A 33 3.34 21.01 9.52
N LEU A 34 3.52 19.84 10.16
CA LEU A 34 2.56 19.31 11.14
C LEU A 34 2.36 20.28 12.30
N ASN A 35 3.45 20.78 12.89
CA ASN A 35 3.41 21.73 13.99
C ASN A 35 2.67 23.02 13.62
N LYS A 36 2.91 23.59 12.42
CA LYS A 36 2.19 24.77 11.91
C LYS A 36 0.67 24.56 11.83
N CYS A 37 0.23 23.32 11.60
CA CYS A 37 -1.20 22.95 11.55
C CYS A 37 -1.79 22.62 12.94
N GLY A 38 -0.97 22.62 13.99
CA GLY A 38 -1.34 22.12 15.32
C GLY A 38 -1.51 20.61 15.35
N LEU A 39 -0.73 19.90 14.54
CA LEU A 39 -0.71 18.44 14.45
C LEU A 39 0.60 17.90 15.01
N THR A 40 0.57 16.65 15.44
CA THR A 40 1.74 15.86 15.85
C THR A 40 1.98 14.74 14.85
N GLU A 41 3.11 14.03 14.99
CA GLU A 41 3.35 12.79 14.24
C GLU A 41 2.58 11.58 14.78
N SER A 42 1.83 11.76 15.88
CA SER A 42 0.97 10.68 16.36
C SER A 42 -0.23 10.49 15.44
N THR A 43 -0.68 9.25 15.34
CA THR A 43 -1.80 8.84 14.48
C THR A 43 -3.11 8.80 15.26
N CYS A 44 -3.34 9.83 16.08
CA CYS A 44 -4.49 9.90 16.98
C CYS A 44 -5.72 10.57 16.32
N ASP A 45 -6.90 10.24 16.84
CA ASP A 45 -8.17 10.83 16.38
C ASP A 45 -8.22 12.36 16.50
N ALA A 46 -7.43 12.94 17.44
CA ALA A 46 -7.34 14.38 17.58
C ALA A 46 -6.76 15.05 16.34
N ASN A 47 -5.72 14.47 15.73
CA ASN A 47 -5.15 14.98 14.48
C ASN A 47 -6.14 14.86 13.32
N ILE A 48 -6.86 13.74 13.22
CA ILE A 48 -7.87 13.53 12.18
C ILE A 48 -9.01 14.57 12.30
N ARG A 49 -9.49 14.83 13.52
CA ARG A 49 -10.50 15.88 13.78
C ARG A 49 -9.98 17.26 13.43
N ARG A 50 -8.74 17.58 13.81
CA ARG A 50 -8.10 18.86 13.51
C ARG A 50 -7.96 19.08 12.01
N ILE A 51 -7.48 18.09 11.25
CA ILE A 51 -7.38 18.17 9.79
C ILE A 51 -8.76 18.35 9.15
N SER A 52 -9.78 17.64 9.64
CA SER A 52 -11.15 17.79 9.12
C SER A 52 -11.65 19.23 9.31
N ALA A 53 -11.46 19.82 10.50
CA ALA A 53 -11.82 21.22 10.77
C ALA A 53 -11.06 22.23 9.88
N LEU A 54 -9.78 21.96 9.57
CA LEU A 54 -8.99 22.79 8.64
C LEU A 54 -9.56 22.70 7.21
N LEU A 55 -9.90 21.50 6.75
CA LEU A 55 -10.47 21.27 5.42
C LEU A 55 -11.88 21.86 5.26
N ASP A 56 -12.66 21.93 6.33
CA ASP A 56 -13.99 22.52 6.36
C ASP A 56 -13.98 24.07 6.33
N GLY A 57 -12.79 24.69 6.21
CA GLY A 57 -12.64 26.13 6.02
C GLY A 57 -12.76 26.96 7.30
N GLN A 58 -12.66 26.35 8.48
CA GLN A 58 -12.87 27.05 9.75
C GLN A 58 -11.72 28.01 10.13
N TYR A 59 -10.56 27.98 9.47
CA TYR A 59 -9.32 28.62 9.97
C TYR A 59 -8.40 29.26 8.90
N LEU A 60 -8.93 30.00 7.90
CA LEU A 60 -8.25 30.70 6.77
C LEU A 60 -8.34 29.99 5.40
N PRO A 61 -8.28 30.74 4.28
CA PRO A 61 -8.17 30.16 2.95
C PRO A 61 -6.87 29.38 2.78
N LEU A 62 -6.99 28.11 2.43
CA LEU A 62 -5.87 27.19 2.16
C LEU A 62 -5.52 27.19 0.67
N SER A 63 -4.24 27.05 0.34
CA SER A 63 -3.84 26.80 -1.05
C SER A 63 -4.32 25.42 -1.53
N GLU A 64 -4.43 25.21 -2.84
CA GLU A 64 -4.77 23.88 -3.37
C GLU A 64 -3.76 22.80 -2.94
N GLU A 65 -2.49 23.17 -2.82
CA GLU A 65 -1.43 22.29 -2.35
C GLU A 65 -1.64 21.90 -0.88
N ASP A 66 -2.00 22.85 -0.02
CA ASP A 66 -2.30 22.58 1.39
C ASP A 66 -3.53 21.68 1.54
N ILE A 67 -4.58 21.93 0.75
CA ILE A 67 -5.77 21.07 0.73
C ILE A 67 -5.40 19.64 0.34
N LYS A 68 -4.59 19.47 -0.71
CA LYS A 68 -4.14 18.16 -1.16
C LYS A 68 -3.28 17.46 -0.11
N TRP A 69 -2.35 18.19 0.50
CA TRP A 69 -1.50 17.67 1.57
C TRP A 69 -2.31 17.22 2.79
N LEU A 70 -3.26 18.05 3.25
CA LEU A 70 -4.16 17.73 4.37
C LEU A 70 -5.05 16.52 4.06
N ARG A 71 -5.57 16.41 2.82
CA ARG A 71 -6.35 15.24 2.39
C ARG A 71 -5.52 13.96 2.44
N ASN A 72 -4.28 13.98 1.94
CA ASN A 72 -3.36 12.85 2.04
C ASN A 72 -3.06 12.50 3.51
N ALA A 73 -2.71 13.49 4.33
CA ALA A 73 -2.41 13.28 5.76
C ALA A 73 -3.59 12.64 6.51
N ARG A 74 -4.81 13.16 6.29
CA ARG A 74 -6.03 12.60 6.89
C ARG A 74 -6.26 11.16 6.47
N GLN A 75 -6.15 10.86 5.17
CA GLN A 75 -6.38 9.51 4.66
C GLN A 75 -5.31 8.53 5.14
N ILE A 76 -4.04 8.95 5.20
CA ILE A 76 -2.93 8.16 5.75
C ILE A 76 -3.19 7.84 7.21
N MET A 77 -3.54 8.83 8.05
CA MET A 77 -3.81 8.60 9.47
C MET A 77 -4.99 7.65 9.70
N LEU A 78 -6.06 7.78 8.90
CA LEU A 78 -7.20 6.84 8.92
C LEU A 78 -6.77 5.41 8.57
N ASP A 79 -5.94 5.25 7.54
CA ASP A 79 -5.47 3.94 7.10
C ASP A 79 -4.51 3.31 8.11
N ILE A 80 -3.58 4.08 8.69
CA ILE A 80 -2.68 3.59 9.75
C ILE A 80 -3.48 3.05 10.95
N GLY A 81 -4.59 3.70 11.33
CA GLY A 81 -5.46 3.23 12.41
C GLY A 81 -6.03 1.83 12.19
N ARG A 82 -6.21 1.41 10.93
CA ARG A 82 -6.78 0.10 10.54
C ARG A 82 -5.75 -0.87 9.93
N THR A 83 -4.49 -0.46 9.76
CA THR A 83 -3.42 -1.32 9.24
C THR A 83 -2.83 -2.15 10.38
N PHE A 84 -3.10 -3.46 10.35
CA PHE A 84 -2.63 -4.45 11.33
C PHE A 84 -2.87 -4.06 12.81
N PRO A 85 -4.11 -3.68 13.21
CA PRO A 85 -4.37 -3.05 14.51
C PRO A 85 -4.08 -3.96 15.71
N THR A 86 -4.01 -5.27 15.50
CA THR A 86 -3.70 -6.28 16.52
C THR A 86 -2.23 -6.73 16.51
N HIS A 87 -1.43 -6.29 15.54
CA HIS A 87 -0.03 -6.66 15.43
C HIS A 87 0.82 -5.89 16.46
N ARG A 88 1.77 -6.56 17.12
CA ARG A 88 2.58 -5.98 18.21
C ARG A 88 3.28 -4.66 17.84
N LEU A 89 3.70 -4.51 16.59
CA LEU A 89 4.37 -3.28 16.11
C LEU A 89 3.39 -2.12 15.85
N TYR A 90 2.09 -2.40 15.73
CA TYR A 90 1.08 -1.40 15.32
C TYR A 90 -0.06 -1.26 16.32
N ILE A 91 -0.02 -1.97 17.46
CA ILE A 91 -0.99 -1.79 18.54
C ILE A 91 -0.63 -0.58 19.40
N GLY A 92 -1.62 0.28 19.67
CA GLY A 92 -1.39 1.54 20.38
C GLY A 92 -0.61 2.57 19.56
N GLU A 93 0.10 3.46 20.24
CA GLU A 93 0.98 4.45 19.60
C GLU A 93 2.43 3.96 19.65
N THR A 94 3.00 3.64 18.49
CA THR A 94 4.32 3.02 18.38
C THR A 94 5.24 3.83 17.46
N LYS A 95 6.55 3.62 17.59
CA LYS A 95 7.53 4.22 16.68
C LYS A 95 7.29 3.77 15.22
N GLU A 96 6.82 2.54 15.01
CA GLU A 96 6.55 2.01 13.67
C GLU A 96 5.36 2.72 13.00
N LYS A 97 4.34 3.17 13.76
CA LYS A 97 3.26 4.01 13.20
C LYS A 97 3.75 5.39 12.80
N ILE A 98 4.65 5.99 13.60
CA ILE A 98 5.29 7.26 13.25
C ILE A 98 6.13 7.10 11.97
N SER A 99 6.93 6.04 11.88
CA SER A 99 7.69 5.70 10.66
C SER A 99 6.78 5.47 9.46
N LEU A 100 5.65 4.77 9.66
CA LEU A 100 4.66 4.52 8.61
C LEU A 100 4.03 5.83 8.11
N LEU A 101 3.67 6.75 9.01
CA LEU A 101 3.17 8.09 8.65
C LEU A 101 4.21 8.83 7.80
N ARG A 102 5.46 8.91 8.27
CA ARG A 102 6.55 9.63 7.58
C ARG A 102 6.78 9.06 6.18
N VAL A 103 6.98 7.75 6.07
CA VAL A 103 7.21 7.07 4.78
C VAL A 103 6.09 7.36 3.78
N LEU A 104 4.83 7.24 4.20
CA LEU A 104 3.69 7.47 3.31
C LEU A 104 3.52 8.95 2.94
N MET A 105 3.76 9.87 3.87
CA MET A 105 3.76 11.31 3.59
C MET A 105 4.89 11.70 2.62
N MET A 106 6.07 11.10 2.75
CA MET A 106 7.18 11.32 1.83
C MET A 106 6.88 10.78 0.44
N TYR A 107 6.27 9.59 0.33
CA TYR A 107 5.81 9.09 -0.96
C TYR A 107 4.77 10.02 -1.60
N ALA A 108 3.77 10.47 -0.83
CA ALA A 108 2.75 11.39 -1.32
C ALA A 108 3.33 12.76 -1.74
N LYS A 109 4.41 13.22 -1.09
CA LYS A 109 5.19 14.41 -1.49
C LYS A 109 5.98 14.16 -2.77
N PHE A 110 6.62 12.99 -2.90
CA PHE A 110 7.41 12.62 -4.07
C PHE A 110 6.55 12.48 -5.33
N ASN A 111 5.51 11.62 -5.28
CA ASN A 111 4.61 11.38 -6.40
C ASN A 111 3.28 12.10 -6.18
N THR A 112 3.27 13.42 -6.41
CA THR A 112 2.05 14.21 -6.22
C THR A 112 0.93 13.82 -7.20
N SER A 113 1.22 13.18 -8.33
CA SER A 113 0.20 12.78 -9.31
C SER A 113 -0.75 11.72 -8.75
N VAL A 114 -0.19 10.74 -8.03
CA VAL A 114 -0.92 9.71 -7.29
C VAL A 114 -1.29 10.20 -5.89
N GLY A 115 -0.33 10.80 -5.18
CA GLY A 115 -0.45 11.15 -3.78
C GLY A 115 -0.49 9.89 -2.91
N TYR A 116 -1.50 9.80 -2.04
CA TYR A 116 -1.78 8.59 -1.29
C TYR A 116 -3.05 7.90 -1.80
N CYS A 117 -2.99 6.58 -1.95
CA CYS A 117 -4.14 5.76 -2.28
C CYS A 117 -4.35 4.68 -1.21
N GLN A 118 -5.62 4.39 -0.91
CA GLN A 118 -5.99 3.36 0.06
C GLN A 118 -5.37 2.02 -0.30
N GLY A 119 -4.82 1.34 0.69
CA GLY A 119 -4.11 0.06 0.53
C GLY A 119 -2.58 0.20 0.60
N MET A 120 -2.02 1.36 0.26
CA MET A 120 -0.56 1.60 0.32
C MET A 120 0.01 1.41 1.74
N ALA A 121 -0.76 1.75 2.79
CA ALA A 121 -0.31 1.58 4.17
C ALA A 121 0.01 0.13 4.53
N TYR A 122 -0.73 -0.85 3.99
CA TYR A 122 -0.46 -2.26 4.27
C TYR A 122 0.90 -2.71 3.75
N ILE A 123 1.30 -2.25 2.56
CA ILE A 123 2.58 -2.58 1.93
C ILE A 123 3.74 -1.90 2.66
N ALA A 124 3.60 -0.61 2.97
CA ALA A 124 4.61 0.12 3.74
C ALA A 124 4.79 -0.47 5.15
N ALA A 125 3.69 -0.86 5.81
CA ALA A 125 3.72 -1.49 7.11
C ALA A 125 4.36 -2.89 7.07
N LEU A 126 4.08 -3.70 6.04
CA LEU A 126 4.76 -4.98 5.83
C LEU A 126 6.28 -4.79 5.74
N LEU A 127 6.74 -3.81 4.97
CA LEU A 127 8.16 -3.55 4.79
C LEU A 127 8.81 -3.10 6.11
N LEU A 128 8.16 -2.24 6.89
CA LEU A 128 8.62 -1.83 8.22
C LEU A 128 8.70 -2.99 9.24
N MET A 129 7.96 -4.09 9.04
CA MET A 129 8.13 -5.29 9.87
C MET A 129 9.46 -6.01 9.60
N HIS A 130 10.04 -5.84 8.41
CA HIS A 130 11.18 -6.63 7.94
C HIS A 130 12.45 -5.82 7.66
N MET A 131 12.33 -4.51 7.48
CA MET A 131 13.45 -3.59 7.23
C MET A 131 13.67 -2.69 8.45
N THR A 132 14.90 -2.63 8.93
CA THR A 132 15.26 -1.85 10.13
C THR A 132 15.44 -0.36 9.85
N ASN A 133 15.73 0.02 8.60
CA ASN A 133 15.92 1.40 8.19
C ASN A 133 14.65 1.94 7.51
N GLU A 134 14.07 2.99 8.09
CA GLU A 134 12.87 3.67 7.57
C GLU A 134 13.08 4.22 6.15
N GLU A 135 14.26 4.74 5.85
CA GLU A 135 14.59 5.29 4.53
C GLU A 135 14.64 4.18 3.46
N ASP A 136 15.16 2.99 3.81
CA ASP A 136 15.14 1.83 2.91
C ASP A 136 13.70 1.42 2.56
N VAL A 137 12.76 1.59 3.50
CA VAL A 137 11.33 1.34 3.24
C VAL A 137 10.76 2.38 2.27
N PHE A 138 11.09 3.66 2.43
CA PHE A 138 10.68 4.70 1.47
C PHE A 138 11.14 4.36 0.05
N TRP A 139 12.41 4.01 -0.13
CA TRP A 139 12.93 3.62 -1.44
C TRP A 139 12.26 2.35 -1.97
N SER A 140 11.97 1.40 -1.10
CA SER A 140 11.26 0.16 -1.46
C SER A 140 9.84 0.45 -1.96
N ILE A 141 9.06 1.26 -1.26
CA ILE A 141 7.69 1.59 -1.70
C ILE A 141 7.70 2.44 -2.97
N LEU A 142 8.69 3.32 -3.14
CA LEU A 142 8.85 4.08 -4.38
C LEU A 142 9.05 3.13 -5.56
N THR A 143 9.96 2.17 -5.44
CA THR A 143 10.16 1.16 -6.49
C THR A 143 8.89 0.35 -6.74
N ILE A 144 8.23 -0.11 -5.68
CA ILE A 144 7.03 -0.94 -5.80
C ILE A 144 5.90 -0.19 -6.50
N PHE A 145 5.66 1.08 -6.17
CA PHE A 145 4.52 1.83 -6.69
C PHE A 145 4.76 2.47 -8.05
N ASP A 146 6.01 2.78 -8.41
CA ASP A 146 6.31 3.58 -9.60
C ASP A 146 7.01 2.79 -10.73
N SER A 147 7.43 1.54 -10.49
CA SER A 147 8.03 0.68 -11.52
C SER A 147 7.01 -0.19 -12.26
N GLU A 148 7.14 -0.27 -13.59
CA GLU A 148 6.33 -1.15 -14.45
C GLU A 148 6.53 -2.66 -14.17
N LYS A 149 7.65 -3.03 -13.53
CA LYS A 149 7.85 -4.40 -13.03
C LYS A 149 6.88 -4.74 -11.89
N TYR A 150 6.43 -3.73 -11.14
CA TYR A 150 5.64 -3.89 -9.93
C TYR A 150 4.26 -3.22 -10.11
N LEU A 151 3.89 -2.30 -9.22
CA LEU A 151 2.52 -1.77 -9.10
C LEU A 151 2.31 -0.42 -9.80
N ALA A 152 3.15 -0.04 -10.78
CA ALA A 152 2.91 1.15 -11.57
C ALA A 152 1.49 1.15 -12.16
N ARG A 153 0.79 2.28 -11.96
CA ARG A 153 -0.57 2.54 -12.45
C ARG A 153 -1.67 1.70 -11.78
N PHE A 154 -1.37 0.89 -10.78
CA PHE A 154 -2.40 0.21 -9.96
C PHE A 154 -3.22 1.21 -9.15
N TYR A 155 -2.62 2.32 -8.73
CA TYR A 155 -3.21 3.33 -7.85
C TYR A 155 -3.58 4.64 -8.58
N ASP A 156 -3.64 4.63 -9.92
CA ASP A 156 -4.14 5.81 -10.63
C ASP A 156 -5.64 6.02 -10.35
N ARG A 157 -6.15 7.23 -10.60
CA ARG A 157 -7.55 7.60 -10.29
C ARG A 157 -8.59 6.71 -10.95
N LYS A 158 -8.24 6.05 -12.06
CA LYS A 158 -9.13 5.17 -12.83
C LYS A 158 -8.91 3.70 -12.48
N LEU A 159 -7.94 3.38 -11.61
CA LEU A 159 -7.47 2.03 -11.35
C LEU A 159 -7.17 1.28 -12.68
N SER A 160 -6.55 1.96 -13.65
CA SER A 160 -6.50 1.48 -15.04
C SER A 160 -5.77 0.14 -15.19
N ARG A 161 -4.66 -0.03 -14.46
CA ARG A 161 -3.93 -1.30 -14.43
C ARG A 161 -4.72 -2.38 -13.72
N MET A 162 -5.43 -2.06 -12.64
CA MET A 162 -6.29 -3.01 -11.93
C MET A 162 -7.45 -3.50 -12.81
N GLN A 163 -8.10 -2.62 -13.57
CA GLN A 163 -9.13 -3.03 -14.54
C GLN A 163 -8.58 -4.00 -15.59
N THR A 164 -7.38 -3.70 -16.10
CA THR A 164 -6.68 -4.59 -17.05
C THR A 164 -6.37 -5.95 -16.40
N CYS A 165 -5.86 -5.96 -15.18
CA CYS A 165 -5.62 -7.17 -14.40
C CYS A 165 -6.91 -7.96 -14.15
N GLY A 166 -8.05 -7.30 -13.91
CA GLY A 166 -9.36 -7.95 -13.77
C GLY A 166 -9.78 -8.70 -15.03
N GLY A 167 -9.60 -8.09 -16.21
CA GLY A 167 -9.85 -8.75 -17.50
C GLY A 167 -8.93 -9.96 -17.72
N ILE A 168 -7.62 -9.79 -17.50
CA ILE A 168 -6.64 -10.88 -17.61
C ILE A 168 -6.98 -12.02 -16.65
N PHE A 169 -7.27 -11.71 -15.38
CA PHE A 169 -7.59 -12.72 -14.39
C PHE A 169 -8.88 -13.47 -14.70
N SER A 170 -9.89 -12.78 -15.27
CA SER A 170 -11.12 -13.44 -15.74
C SER A 170 -10.82 -14.53 -16.79
N LEU A 171 -9.91 -14.25 -17.72
CA LEU A 171 -9.49 -15.21 -18.74
C LEU A 171 -8.69 -16.36 -18.12
N LEU A 172 -7.73 -16.06 -17.25
CA LEU A 172 -6.93 -17.06 -16.55
C LEU A 172 -7.79 -17.99 -15.69
N LEU A 173 -8.79 -17.46 -14.99
CA LEU A 173 -9.68 -18.27 -14.17
C LEU A 173 -10.54 -19.21 -15.01
N LYS A 174 -11.03 -18.76 -16.18
CA LYS A 174 -11.78 -19.59 -17.12
C LYS A 174 -10.95 -20.72 -17.69
N ASP A 175 -9.68 -20.45 -17.99
CA ASP A 175 -8.72 -21.44 -18.49
C ASP A 175 -8.35 -22.48 -17.43
N ARG A 176 -7.99 -22.02 -16.23
CA ARG A 176 -7.43 -22.89 -15.18
C ARG A 176 -8.47 -23.58 -14.32
N GLN A 177 -9.62 -22.95 -14.10
CA GLN A 177 -10.67 -23.40 -13.17
C GLN A 177 -12.07 -23.11 -13.74
N THR A 178 -12.37 -23.66 -14.92
CA THR A 178 -13.59 -23.37 -15.68
C THR A 178 -14.88 -23.52 -14.87
N LYS A 179 -15.00 -24.58 -14.04
CA LYS A 179 -16.18 -24.80 -13.20
C LYS A 179 -16.38 -23.67 -12.18
N LEU A 180 -15.30 -23.25 -11.52
CA LEU A 180 -15.36 -22.14 -10.55
C LEU A 180 -15.69 -20.83 -11.26
N ALA A 181 -15.07 -20.57 -12.41
CA ALA A 181 -15.36 -19.38 -13.20
C ALA A 181 -16.84 -19.29 -13.59
N GLN A 182 -17.42 -20.39 -14.09
CA GLN A 182 -18.85 -20.46 -14.43
C GLN A 182 -19.76 -20.26 -13.22
N HIS A 183 -19.39 -20.84 -12.07
CA HIS A 183 -20.14 -20.66 -10.83
C HIS A 183 -20.14 -19.19 -10.38
N LEU A 184 -18.98 -18.54 -10.35
CA LEU A 184 -18.86 -17.12 -9.99
C LEU A 184 -19.61 -16.22 -11.00
N ASP A 185 -19.50 -16.50 -12.30
CA ASP A 185 -20.23 -15.79 -13.35
C ASP A 185 -21.76 -15.93 -13.15
N SER A 186 -22.26 -17.13 -12.77
CA SER A 186 -23.69 -17.35 -12.48
C SER A 186 -24.21 -16.55 -11.28
N LEU A 187 -23.32 -16.20 -10.35
CA LEU A 187 -23.60 -15.37 -9.18
C LEU A 187 -23.29 -13.89 -9.41
N SER A 188 -22.90 -13.49 -10.63
CA SER A 188 -22.46 -12.14 -10.96
C SER A 188 -21.28 -11.64 -10.10
N ILE A 189 -20.40 -12.55 -9.68
CA ILE A 189 -19.21 -12.23 -8.88
C ILE A 189 -18.05 -11.96 -9.84
N HIS A 190 -17.79 -10.68 -10.09
CA HIS A 190 -16.69 -10.26 -10.97
C HIS A 190 -15.34 -10.29 -10.24
N PRO A 191 -14.23 -10.68 -10.92
CA PRO A 191 -12.91 -10.74 -10.30
C PRO A 191 -12.46 -9.52 -9.53
N LEU A 192 -12.74 -8.31 -10.04
CA LEU A 192 -12.40 -7.06 -9.37
C LEU A 192 -12.98 -6.94 -7.95
N MET A 193 -14.07 -7.65 -7.63
CA MET A 193 -14.66 -7.63 -6.30
C MET A 193 -13.75 -8.23 -5.22
N TYR A 194 -12.90 -9.20 -5.57
CA TYR A 194 -12.03 -9.88 -4.61
C TYR A 194 -10.53 -9.67 -4.89
N ILE A 195 -10.10 -9.55 -6.15
CA ILE A 195 -8.67 -9.36 -6.44
C ILE A 195 -8.18 -7.95 -6.10
N THR A 196 -9.06 -6.95 -5.99
CA THR A 196 -8.63 -5.56 -5.75
C THR A 196 -7.88 -5.41 -4.43
N SER A 197 -8.45 -5.91 -3.33
CA SER A 197 -7.76 -5.89 -2.03
C SER A 197 -6.52 -6.78 -2.05
N TRP A 198 -6.60 -7.95 -2.67
CA TRP A 198 -5.47 -8.87 -2.78
C TRP A 198 -4.29 -8.25 -3.52
N PHE A 199 -4.52 -7.60 -4.66
CA PHE A 199 -3.44 -7.08 -5.49
C PHE A 199 -2.90 -5.76 -4.95
N MET A 200 -3.79 -4.82 -4.60
CA MET A 200 -3.38 -3.50 -4.09
C MET A 200 -2.84 -3.52 -2.66
N CYS A 201 -2.98 -4.64 -1.93
CA CYS A 201 -2.38 -4.80 -0.61
C CYS A 201 -1.36 -5.95 -0.56
N LEU A 202 -0.93 -6.50 -1.70
CA LEU A 202 -0.02 -7.66 -1.77
C LEU A 202 -0.44 -8.83 -0.86
N PHE A 203 -1.73 -9.13 -0.86
CA PHE A 203 -2.38 -10.20 -0.07
C PHE A 203 -2.28 -10.05 1.45
N THR A 204 -1.70 -8.96 1.96
CA THR A 204 -1.49 -8.75 3.41
C THR A 204 -2.79 -8.63 4.22
N THR A 205 -3.94 -8.49 3.56
CA THR A 205 -5.25 -8.57 4.21
C THR A 205 -5.67 -10.00 4.58
N LEU A 206 -4.94 -11.02 4.11
CA LEU A 206 -5.17 -12.41 4.47
C LEU A 206 -4.56 -12.75 5.84
N PRO A 207 -5.17 -13.66 6.62
CA PRO A 207 -4.68 -14.02 7.95
C PRO A 207 -3.47 -14.98 7.94
N CYS A 208 -3.04 -15.49 6.78
CA CYS A 208 -2.00 -16.50 6.62
C CYS A 208 -0.63 -15.88 6.29
N TRP A 209 0.09 -15.39 7.30
CA TRP A 209 1.35 -14.67 7.11
C TRP A 209 2.43 -15.44 6.35
N ASP A 210 2.60 -16.75 6.57
CA ASP A 210 3.60 -17.52 5.82
C ASP A 210 3.31 -17.53 4.30
N THR A 211 2.03 -17.63 3.93
CA THR A 211 1.58 -17.53 2.54
C THR A 211 1.78 -16.12 1.99
N VAL A 212 1.38 -15.09 2.75
CA VAL A 212 1.56 -13.69 2.36
C VAL A 212 3.04 -13.38 2.10
N LEU A 213 3.92 -13.78 3.01
CA LEU A 213 5.36 -13.54 2.89
C LEU A 213 5.96 -14.29 1.71
N THR A 214 5.54 -15.54 1.46
CA THR A 214 5.99 -16.32 0.30
C THR A 214 5.56 -15.65 -1.02
N ILE A 215 4.31 -15.17 -1.09
CA ILE A 215 3.82 -14.44 -2.27
C ILE A 215 4.62 -13.14 -2.45
N CYS A 216 4.91 -12.41 -1.37
CA CYS A 216 5.74 -11.20 -1.43
C CYS A 216 7.18 -11.49 -1.89
N ASP A 217 7.78 -12.58 -1.41
CA ASP A 217 9.12 -13.04 -1.83
C ASP A 217 9.15 -13.22 -3.36
N LEU A 218 8.13 -13.88 -3.94
CA LEU A 218 8.00 -14.09 -5.39
C LEU A 218 7.71 -12.80 -6.16
N ILE A 219 6.83 -11.93 -5.64
CA ILE A 219 6.48 -10.66 -6.29
C ILE A 219 7.70 -9.75 -6.34
N PHE A 220 8.47 -9.63 -5.26
CA PHE A 220 9.64 -8.75 -5.25
C PHE A 220 10.74 -9.28 -6.17
N LEU A 221 10.91 -10.60 -6.26
CA LEU A 221 11.84 -11.23 -7.18
C LEU A 221 11.43 -11.03 -8.66
N GLU A 222 10.20 -11.38 -9.01
CA GLU A 222 9.79 -11.60 -10.40
C GLU A 222 8.80 -10.56 -10.95
N GLY A 223 8.14 -9.79 -10.10
CA GLY A 223 7.22 -8.71 -10.48
C GLY A 223 5.74 -9.03 -10.26
N TYR A 224 4.89 -8.10 -10.67
CA TYR A 224 3.45 -8.12 -10.38
C TYR A 224 2.70 -9.30 -11.02
N GLN A 225 3.26 -9.96 -12.03
CA GLN A 225 2.63 -11.13 -12.67
C GLN A 225 2.37 -12.25 -11.66
N ARG A 226 3.17 -12.33 -10.57
CA ARG A 226 2.97 -13.30 -9.49
C ARG A 226 1.72 -13.05 -8.64
N LEU A 227 1.11 -11.87 -8.74
CA LEU A 227 -0.23 -11.61 -8.19
C LEU A 227 -1.26 -12.60 -8.74
N PHE A 228 -1.25 -12.85 -10.06
CA PHE A 228 -2.19 -13.76 -10.70
C PHE A 228 -2.01 -15.20 -10.22
N CYS A 229 -0.74 -15.65 -10.09
CA CYS A 229 -0.42 -16.98 -9.58
C CYS A 229 -0.93 -17.15 -8.14
N GLY A 230 -0.66 -16.18 -7.26
CA GLY A 230 -1.12 -16.22 -5.87
C GLY A 230 -2.64 -16.30 -5.77
N ALA A 231 -3.36 -15.47 -6.53
CA ALA A 231 -4.83 -15.48 -6.52
C ALA A 231 -5.42 -16.77 -7.07
N LEU A 232 -4.88 -17.34 -8.16
CA LEU A 232 -5.32 -18.63 -8.68
C LEU A 232 -5.10 -19.76 -7.67
N ALA A 233 -3.92 -19.80 -7.02
CA ALA A 233 -3.59 -20.80 -6.02
C ALA A 233 -4.53 -20.72 -4.80
N ILE A 234 -4.83 -19.51 -4.32
CA ILE A 234 -5.80 -19.30 -3.24
C ILE A 234 -7.18 -19.83 -3.63
N LEU A 235 -7.67 -19.49 -4.83
CA LEU A 235 -8.97 -19.98 -5.32
C LEU A 235 -8.98 -21.50 -5.49
N GLU A 236 -7.87 -22.09 -5.96
CA GLU A 236 -7.74 -23.54 -6.10
C GLU A 236 -7.94 -24.25 -4.75
N VAL A 237 -7.19 -23.81 -3.74
CA VAL A 237 -7.26 -24.34 -2.38
C VAL A 237 -8.67 -24.16 -1.80
N CYS A 238 -9.28 -22.98 -1.97
CA CYS A 238 -10.64 -22.72 -1.47
C CYS A 238 -11.71 -23.55 -2.19
N SER A 239 -11.58 -23.79 -3.50
CA SER A 239 -12.53 -24.59 -4.26
C SER A 239 -12.40 -26.10 -3.96
N GLY A 240 -11.18 -26.57 -3.68
CA GLY A 240 -10.89 -27.97 -3.34
C GLY A 240 -11.40 -28.39 -1.95
N MET A 241 -11.59 -27.43 -1.03
CA MET A 241 -12.15 -27.68 0.32
C MET A 241 -13.65 -28.07 0.30
N SER A 242 -14.30 -28.13 -0.87
CA SER A 242 -15.69 -28.60 -1.01
C SER A 242 -15.82 -30.11 -1.24
N TYR A 243 -14.73 -30.87 -1.17
CA TYR A 243 -14.71 -32.33 -1.44
C TYR A 243 -14.13 -33.20 -0.32
N THR A 244 -14.01 -32.67 0.91
CA THR A 244 -13.66 -33.44 2.12
C THR A 244 -14.67 -33.17 3.21
#